data_AF-A0A6V7JMQ1-F1
#
_entry.id   AF-A0A6V7JMQ1-F1
#
_cell.length_a   1.000
_cell.length_b   1.000
_cell.length_c   1.000
_cell.angle_alpha   90.00
_cell.angle_beta   90.00
_cell.angle_gamma   90.00
#
_symmetry.space_group_name_H-M   'P 1'
#
loop_
_entity.id
_entity.type
_entity.pdbx_description
1 polymer ?
#
loop_
_entity_poly.entity_id
_entity_poly.type
_entity_poly.pdbx_seq_one_letter_code
_entity_poly.pdbx_strand_id
1 'polypeptide(L)' 'REVYVDLSEGAALLGVNNSMPSKNGSLLDLEAERTYLGERVLNSNHAPVAQEFLKRGAPRALRGRLWSLVLGSTVKDT' A
#
# COMPACT_ATOMS: atom_id res chain seq x y z
N ARG A 1 11.89 5.86 31.24
CA ARG A 1 11.18 5.13 30.17
C ARG A 1 10.71 6.05 29.03
N GLU A 2 10.96 7.37 29.10
CA GLU A 2 10.48 8.37 28.12
C GLU A 2 11.51 8.73 27.03
N VAL A 3 12.77 8.31 27.19
CA VAL A 3 13.89 8.73 26.32
C VAL A 3 13.91 8.01 24.96
N TYR A 4 13.16 6.92 24.82
CA TYR A 4 13.18 6.04 23.64
C TYR A 4 11.78 5.60 23.24
N VAL A 5 10.80 6.53 23.18
CA VAL A 5 9.42 6.22 22.75
C VAL A 5 9.41 5.49 21.40
N ASP A 6 10.12 6.04 20.41
CA ASP A 6 10.21 5.47 19.05
C ASP A 6 10.88 4.08 19.01
N LEU A 7 11.82 3.82 19.92
CA LEU A 7 12.48 2.51 20.06
C LEU A 7 11.60 1.51 20.82
N SER A 8 10.77 2.00 21.75
CA SER A 8 9.90 1.19 22.60
C SER A 8 8.63 0.72 21.90
N GLU A 9 8.18 1.44 20.86
CA GLU A 9 7.05 1.03 20.02
C GLU A 9 7.41 -0.09 19.03
N GLY A 10 8.72 -0.33 18.79
CA GLY A 10 9.18 -1.37 17.87
C GLY A 10 8.79 -1.15 16.40
N ALA A 11 8.11 -0.05 16.07
CA ALA A 11 7.55 0.21 14.75
C ALA A 11 8.64 0.41 13.69
N ALA A 12 9.75 1.07 14.03
CA ALA A 12 10.84 1.34 13.09
C ALA A 12 11.65 0.09 12.69
N LEU A 13 11.55 -1.02 13.45
CA LEU A 13 12.30 -2.25 13.18
C LEU A 13 11.54 -3.27 12.31
N LEU A 14 10.24 -3.05 12.05
CA LEU A 14 9.38 -3.99 11.29
C LEU A 14 8.90 -3.44 9.93
N GLY A 15 9.16 -2.16 9.63
CA GLY A 15 8.78 -1.52 8.36
C GLY A 15 8.14 -0.16 8.55
N VAL A 16 7.50 0.35 7.50
CA VAL A 16 6.85 1.67 7.50
C VAL A 16 5.52 1.59 8.26
N ASN A 17 5.33 2.42 9.29
CA ASN A 17 4.07 2.51 10.03
C ASN A 17 2.98 3.12 9.13
N ASN A 18 1.93 2.36 8.83
CA ASN A 18 0.84 2.79 7.94
C ASN A 18 0.07 4.01 8.47
N SER A 19 -0.01 4.18 9.79
CA SER A 19 -0.68 5.31 10.45
C SER A 19 0.21 6.54 10.60
N MET A 20 1.45 6.49 10.10
CA MET A 20 2.32 7.65 10.07
C MET A 20 1.72 8.69 9.12
N PRO A 21 1.73 9.99 9.48
CA PRO A 21 1.21 11.04 8.63
C PRO A 21 1.97 11.09 7.30
N SER A 22 1.24 11.27 6.20
CA SER A 22 1.89 11.46 4.90
C SER A 22 2.62 12.80 4.89
N LYS A 23 3.80 12.82 4.24
CA LYS A 23 4.50 14.08 3.94
C LYS A 23 3.78 14.89 2.88
N ASN A 24 2.86 14.27 2.15
CA ASN A 24 2.02 14.90 1.16
C ASN A 24 0.78 15.46 1.88
N GLY A 25 0.69 16.79 2.03
CA GLY A 25 -0.39 17.44 2.79
C GLY A 25 -1.83 17.21 2.27
N SER A 26 -1.99 16.50 1.15
CA SER A 26 -3.29 16.09 0.60
C SER A 26 -3.80 14.76 1.16
N LEU A 27 -2.95 13.95 1.79
CA LEU A 27 -3.27 12.59 2.25
C LEU A 27 -3.01 12.49 3.75
N LEU A 28 -3.89 11.79 4.45
CA LEU A 28 -3.86 11.75 5.92
C LEU A 28 -2.68 10.93 6.45
N ASP A 29 -2.46 9.75 5.87
CA ASP A 29 -1.44 8.81 6.30
C ASP A 29 -0.76 8.09 5.12
N LEU A 30 0.28 7.32 5.41
CA LEU A 30 1.02 6.55 4.40
C LEU A 30 0.19 5.40 3.83
N GLU A 31 -0.81 4.89 4.55
CA GLU A 31 -1.78 3.93 4.01
C GLU A 31 -2.56 4.54 2.85
N ALA A 32 -3.15 5.72 3.06
CA ALA A 32 -3.91 6.45 2.05
C ALA A 32 -3.06 6.75 0.81
N GLU A 33 -1.78 7.10 1.00
CA GLU A 33 -0.85 7.31 -0.11
C GLU A 33 -0.59 6.02 -0.92
N ARG A 34 -0.44 4.89 -0.24
CA ARG A 34 -0.28 3.59 -0.90
C ARG A 34 -1.57 3.15 -1.61
N THR A 35 -2.73 3.43 -1.02
CA THR A 35 -4.03 3.15 -1.62
C THR A 35 -4.20 3.99 -2.89
N TYR A 36 -3.95 5.29 -2.81
CA TYR A 36 -3.99 6.19 -3.96
C TYR A 36 -3.03 5.76 -5.08
N LEU A 37 -1.78 5.41 -4.74
CA LEU A 37 -0.82 4.91 -5.73
C LEU A 37 -1.29 3.58 -6.36
N GLY A 38 -1.85 2.68 -5.55
CA GLY A 38 -2.40 1.40 -6.00
C GLY A 38 -3.56 1.56 -6.99
N GLU A 39 -4.44 2.54 -6.79
CA GLU A 39 -5.50 2.87 -7.74
C GLU A 39 -4.93 3.34 -9.09
N ARG A 40 -3.86 4.15 -9.08
CA ARG A 40 -3.18 4.54 -10.32
C ARG A 40 -2.56 3.35 -11.05
N VAL A 41 -2.01 2.39 -10.30
CA VAL A 41 -1.49 1.14 -10.87
C VAL A 41 -2.62 0.33 -11.53
N LEU A 42 -3.77 0.18 -10.87
CA LEU A 42 -4.94 -0.49 -11.45
C LEU A 42 -5.42 0.20 -12.72
N ASN A 43 -5.53 1.53 -12.70
CA ASN A 43 -5.96 2.32 -13.86
C ASN A 43 -4.98 2.25 -15.04
N SER A 44 -3.71 1.95 -14.79
CA SER A 44 -2.75 1.71 -15.88
C SER A 44 -3.09 0.45 -16.67
N ASN A 45 -3.75 -0.55 -16.08
CA ASN A 45 -4.06 -1.83 -16.70
C ASN A 45 -2.84 -2.58 -17.28
N HIS A 46 -1.65 -2.40 -16.68
CA HIS A 46 -0.42 -3.08 -17.08
C HIS A 46 0.01 -4.10 -16.02
N ALA A 47 -0.05 -5.39 -16.35
CA ALA A 47 0.34 -6.47 -15.44
C ALA A 47 1.77 -6.35 -14.88
N PRO A 48 2.81 -5.96 -15.66
CA PRO A 48 4.16 -5.79 -15.10
C PRO A 48 4.24 -4.70 -14.03
N VAL A 49 3.52 -3.60 -14.20
CA VAL A 49 3.48 -2.50 -13.23
C VAL A 49 2.84 -2.96 -11.93
N ALA A 50 1.76 -3.75 -12.01
CA ALA A 50 1.13 -4.35 -10.85
C ALA A 50 2.05 -5.34 -10.13
N GLN A 51 2.85 -6.13 -10.85
CA GLN A 51 3.85 -7.02 -10.25
C GLN A 51 4.91 -6.25 -9.47
N GLU A 52 5.48 -5.18 -10.06
CA GLU A 52 6.47 -4.34 -9.37
C GLU A 52 5.89 -3.68 -8.11
N PHE A 53 4.65 -3.23 -8.18
CA PHE A 53 3.94 -2.68 -7.00
C PHE A 53 3.76 -3.74 -5.90
N LEU A 54 3.30 -4.95 -6.28
CA LEU A 54 3.04 -6.05 -5.35
C LEU A 54 4.29 -6.55 -4.62
N LYS A 55 5.50 -6.40 -5.19
CA LYS A 55 6.77 -6.76 -4.53
C LYS A 55 6.97 -6.04 -3.19
N ARG A 56 6.43 -4.82 -3.05
CA ARG A 56 6.49 -4.04 -1.79
C ARG A 56 5.25 -4.22 -0.90
N GLY A 57 4.39 -5.18 -1.24
CA GLY A 57 3.09 -5.41 -0.62
C GLY A 57 2.00 -4.46 -1.15
N ALA A 58 0.74 -4.87 -1.04
CA ALA A 58 -0.41 -4.07 -1.44
C ALA A 58 -1.38 -3.87 -0.27
N PRO A 59 -2.08 -2.72 -0.24
CA PRO A 59 -3.22 -2.51 0.66
C PRO A 59 -4.24 -3.63 0.53
N ARG A 60 -4.85 -4.05 1.65
CA ARG A 60 -5.79 -5.19 1.69
C ARG A 60 -6.96 -5.01 0.73
N ALA A 61 -7.51 -3.79 0.63
CA ALA A 61 -8.65 -3.46 -0.22
C ALA A 61 -8.36 -3.66 -1.72
N LEU A 62 -7.13 -3.40 -2.17
CA LEU A 62 -6.75 -3.44 -3.59
C LEU A 62 -6.11 -4.76 -4.02
N ARG A 63 -5.69 -5.59 -3.06
CA ARG A 63 -4.91 -6.81 -3.30
C ARG A 63 -5.59 -7.75 -4.31
N GLY A 64 -6.89 -7.98 -4.16
CA GLY A 64 -7.64 -8.87 -5.07
C GLY A 64 -7.63 -8.39 -6.52
N ARG A 65 -7.90 -7.10 -6.73
CA ARG A 65 -7.92 -6.47 -8.07
C ARG A 65 -6.52 -6.41 -8.71
N LEU A 66 -5.47 -6.19 -7.91
CA LEU A 66 -4.10 -6.20 -8.41
C LEU A 66 -3.67 -7.60 -8.85
N TRP A 67 -3.99 -8.64 -8.06
CA TRP A 67 -3.71 -10.02 -8.46
C TRP A 67 -4.54 -10.47 -9.65
N SER A 68 -5.78 -10.02 -9.76
CA SER A 68 -6.60 -10.36 -10.93
C SER A 68 -5.97 -9.80 -12.21
N LEU A 69 -5.46 -8.56 -12.16
CA LEU A 69 -4.72 -7.94 -13.27
C LEU A 69 -3.45 -8.73 -13.63
N VAL A 70 -2.68 -9.17 -12.63
CA VAL A 70 -1.46 -9.97 -12.85
C VAL A 70 -1.78 -11.34 -13.47
N LEU A 71 -2.86 -11.98 -13.03
CA LEU A 71 -3.27 -13.31 -13.49
C LEU A 71 -4.09 -13.26 -14.79
N GLY A 72 -4.45 -12.07 -15.28
CA GLY A 72 -5.32 -11.91 -16.45
C GLY A 72 -6.76 -12.38 -16.20
N SER A 73 -7.23 -12.32 -14.95
CA SER A 73 -8.59 -12.74 -14.56
C SER A 73 -9.48 -11.52 -14.29
N THR A 74 -10.78 -11.69 -14.54
CA THR A 74 -11.78 -10.66 -14.25
C THR A 74 -12.41 -10.89 -12.88
N VAL A 75 -12.41 -9.86 -12.03
CA VAL A 75 -13.17 -9.87 -10.78
C VAL A 75 -14.59 -9.47 -11.14
N LYS A 76 -15.56 -10.34 -10.88
CA LYS A 76 -16.98 -9.96 -10.91
C LYS A 76 -17.27 -9.25 -9.59
N ASP A 77 -17.70 -7.99 -9.64
CA ASP A 77 -18.26 -7.33 -8.47
C ASP A 77 -19.56 -8.08 -8.10
N THR A 78 -19.59 -8.66 -6.90
CA THR A 78 -20.74 -9.36 -6.32
C THR A 78 -21.72 -8.40 -5.70
#